data_AF-A0A225UPC7-F1
#
_entry.id   AF-A0A225UPC7-F1
#
_cell.length_a   1.000
_cell.length_b   1.000
_cell.length_c   1.000
_cell.angle_alpha   90.00
_cell.angle_beta   90.00
_cell.angle_gamma   90.00
#
_symmetry.space_group_name_H-M   'P 1'
#
loop_
_entity.id
_entity.type
_entity.pdbx_description
1 polymer ?
#
loop_
_entity_poly.entity_id
_entity_poly.type
_entity_poly.pdbx_seq_one_letter_code
_entity_poly.pdbx_strand_id
1 'polypeptide(L)'
;MLRRMRAIVLALLLVVDAIASANEAATTCSTTAATVSTYTASTTSAAVIEYADCTTKVVRVLTASDGTTQLDLSSKQIVYVKSLPSVMQLNLRSNSITQLQNVSIPSTVQTLDLSKNSFTSLQNFAFPSSLTKFTASNGNLVSLYNISFPDSVTTLNLSTNPIASIGGVVFPSSLKVLSITSTVKLIEFEVRRTDATLFESLQTFNVSTTTSLACSDSDALVHYVQETLLCVLEDDVFNIKYGIKSESSASGS
;
A
#
# COMPACT_ATOMS: atom_id res chain seq x y z
N MET A 1 8.05 86.48 45.59
CA MET A 1 6.85 85.88 46.23
C MET A 1 6.52 84.58 45.51
N LEU A 2 6.34 83.49 46.28
CA LEU A 2 5.85 82.14 45.91
C LEU A 2 6.63 81.35 44.83
N ARG A 3 6.93 80.04 44.93
CA ARG A 3 6.92 79.03 46.01
C ARG A 3 7.50 77.73 45.38
N ARG A 4 8.40 77.04 46.12
CA ARG A 4 8.62 75.55 46.19
C ARG A 4 9.14 74.82 44.93
N MET A 5 9.92 73.73 44.95
CA MET A 5 10.25 72.70 45.96
C MET A 5 11.48 71.88 45.48
N ARG A 6 12.20 71.22 46.40
CA ARG A 6 13.34 70.29 46.16
C ARG A 6 12.89 68.90 45.67
N ALA A 7 13.71 68.22 44.86
CA ALA A 7 13.84 66.75 44.73
C ALA A 7 15.16 66.46 43.97
N ILE A 8 16.24 65.91 44.56
CA ILE A 8 16.61 64.48 44.76
C ILE A 8 16.21 63.57 43.59
N VAL A 9 17.19 62.87 42.97
CA VAL A 9 17.27 61.40 42.84
C VAL A 9 18.10 60.93 41.61
N LEU A 10 19.07 60.05 41.94
CA LEU A 10 19.71 58.93 41.22
C LEU A 10 20.30 59.09 39.81
N ALA A 11 21.62 58.82 39.77
CA ALA A 11 22.30 58.21 38.64
C ALA A 11 21.69 56.82 38.35
N LEU A 12 21.17 56.65 37.13
CA LEU A 12 20.72 55.36 36.63
C LEU A 12 21.92 54.68 35.96
N LEU A 13 22.48 53.64 36.59
CA LEU A 13 23.38 52.69 35.91
C LEU A 13 22.55 51.93 34.88
N LEU A 14 22.90 52.06 33.60
CA LEU A 14 22.42 51.16 32.55
C LEU A 14 23.14 49.81 32.73
N VAL A 15 22.44 48.84 33.32
CA VAL A 15 22.81 47.42 33.21
C VAL A 15 22.39 46.98 31.82
N VAL A 16 23.37 46.75 30.94
CA VAL A 16 23.13 46.08 29.66
C VAL A 16 23.00 44.60 29.99
N ASP A 17 21.77 44.13 30.20
CA ASP A 17 21.52 42.69 30.25
C ASP A 17 21.73 42.12 28.85
N ALA A 18 22.85 41.41 28.69
CA ALA A 18 23.10 40.55 27.55
C ALA A 18 22.09 39.41 27.60
N ILE A 19 21.03 39.50 26.78
CA ILE A 19 20.17 38.37 26.51
C ILE A 19 20.99 37.40 25.65
N ALA A 20 21.69 36.47 26.29
CA ALA A 20 22.20 35.30 25.61
C ALA A 20 20.97 34.51 25.13
N SER A 21 20.60 34.66 23.86
CA SER A 21 19.69 33.72 23.22
C SER A 21 20.42 32.38 23.21
N ALA A 22 20.10 31.52 24.19
CA ALA A 22 20.43 30.12 24.11
C ALA A 22 19.76 29.61 22.83
N ASN A 23 20.56 29.46 21.78
CA ASN A 23 20.17 28.74 20.59
C ASN A 23 20.02 27.28 21.05
N GLU A 24 18.84 26.92 21.55
CA GLU A 24 18.47 25.51 21.68
C GLU A 24 18.76 24.89 20.32
N ALA A 25 19.69 23.95 20.29
CA ALA A 25 19.98 23.20 19.08
C ALA A 25 18.65 22.58 18.66
N ALA A 26 18.01 23.15 17.64
CA ALA A 26 16.75 22.63 17.13
C ALA A 26 16.99 21.15 16.83
N THR A 27 16.32 20.27 17.57
CA THR A 27 16.45 18.84 17.38
C THR A 27 15.98 18.53 15.97
N THR A 28 16.91 18.42 15.03
CA THR A 28 16.59 18.05 13.66
C THR A 28 16.26 16.56 13.66
N CYS A 29 14.98 16.24 13.53
CA CYS A 29 14.52 14.85 13.45
C CYS A 29 15.14 14.16 12.23
N SER A 30 15.39 12.85 12.35
CA SER A 30 16.04 12.13 11.25
C SER A 30 15.07 11.83 10.09
N THR A 31 13.77 12.03 10.30
CA THR A 31 12.71 11.83 9.31
C THR A 31 11.87 13.10 9.15
N THR A 32 11.41 13.34 7.92
CA THR A 32 10.49 14.45 7.58
C THR A 32 9.02 14.03 7.59
N ALA A 33 8.76 12.73 7.74
CA ALA A 33 7.44 12.13 7.80
C ALA A 33 7.51 10.80 8.56
N ALA A 34 6.36 10.33 9.04
CA ALA A 34 6.28 9.10 9.83
C ALA A 34 6.86 7.90 9.04
N THR A 35 7.96 7.36 9.55
CA THR A 35 8.73 6.30 8.92
C THR A 35 8.79 5.09 9.85
N VAL A 36 8.41 3.92 9.35
CA VAL A 36 8.48 2.67 10.12
C VAL A 36 9.72 1.86 9.76
N SER A 37 10.38 1.28 10.75
CA SER A 37 11.50 0.36 10.60
C SER A 37 11.44 -0.78 11.62
N THR A 38 12.15 -1.88 11.36
CA THR A 38 12.33 -2.96 12.33
C THR A 38 13.02 -2.44 13.59
N TYR A 39 12.47 -2.74 14.76
CA TYR A 39 13.03 -2.27 16.03
C TYR A 39 14.01 -3.29 16.61
N THR A 40 15.30 -3.07 16.37
CA THR A 40 16.38 -4.02 16.74
C THR A 40 16.76 -3.99 18.21
N ALA A 41 16.43 -2.93 18.95
CA ALA A 41 16.73 -2.81 20.37
C ALA A 41 15.75 -3.58 21.29
N SER A 42 14.74 -4.24 20.72
CA SER A 42 13.80 -5.04 21.49
C SER A 42 14.23 -6.49 21.62
N THR A 43 13.97 -7.08 22.79
CA THR A 43 14.13 -8.51 23.03
C THR A 43 13.04 -9.37 22.39
N THR A 44 11.97 -8.74 21.90
CA THR A 44 10.90 -9.40 21.13
C THR A 44 10.70 -8.69 19.79
N SER A 45 10.24 -9.42 18.76
CA SER A 45 10.00 -8.84 17.44
C SER A 45 9.08 -7.62 17.51
N ALA A 46 9.51 -6.50 16.94
CA ALA A 46 8.79 -5.23 16.97
C ALA A 46 9.18 -4.34 15.79
N ALA A 47 8.36 -3.33 15.54
CA ALA A 47 8.66 -2.21 14.65
C ALA A 47 8.68 -0.90 15.46
N VAL A 48 9.46 0.07 15.01
CA VAL A 48 9.49 1.43 15.55
C VAL A 48 9.07 2.40 14.45
N ILE A 49 8.20 3.32 14.82
CA ILE A 49 7.76 4.43 13.97
C ILE A 49 8.44 5.68 14.50
N GLU A 50 9.15 6.40 13.65
CA GLU A 50 9.70 7.72 13.94
C GLU A 50 8.89 8.77 13.21
N TYR A 51 8.31 9.71 13.96
CA TYR A 51 7.48 10.79 13.46
C TYR A 51 8.30 12.05 13.16
N ALA A 52 7.73 12.95 12.37
CA ALA A 52 8.37 14.22 11.99
C ALA A 52 8.62 15.17 13.17
N ASP A 53 7.97 14.95 14.32
CA ASP A 53 8.17 15.67 15.57
C ASP A 53 9.19 14.98 16.50
N CYS A 54 10.00 14.07 15.96
CA CYS A 54 11.01 13.26 16.67
C CYS A 54 10.42 12.27 17.68
N THR A 55 9.10 12.20 17.84
CA THR A 55 8.51 11.19 18.71
C THR A 55 8.66 9.82 18.07
N THR A 56 8.78 8.79 18.93
CA THR A 56 8.85 7.41 18.47
C THR A 56 7.74 6.58 19.10
N LYS A 57 7.28 5.59 18.35
CA LYS A 57 6.31 4.61 18.83
C LYS A 57 6.75 3.22 18.46
N VAL A 58 6.92 2.38 19.48
CA VAL A 58 7.21 0.96 19.30
C VAL A 58 5.92 0.18 19.24
N VAL A 59 5.76 -0.63 18.20
CA VAL A 59 4.64 -1.55 18.00
C VAL A 59 5.20 -2.96 18.01
N ARG A 60 4.75 -3.77 18.97
CA ARG A 60 5.21 -5.16 19.13
C ARG A 60 4.48 -6.09 18.19
N VAL A 61 5.18 -7.10 17.71
CA VAL A 61 4.57 -8.26 17.04
C VAL A 61 3.83 -9.08 18.10
N LEU A 62 2.60 -9.46 17.79
CA LEU A 62 1.79 -10.36 18.60
C LEU A 62 1.88 -11.77 18.03
N THR A 63 2.03 -12.78 18.89
CA THR A 63 1.97 -14.19 18.49
C THR A 63 0.71 -14.80 19.07
N ALA A 64 -0.19 -15.26 18.20
CA ALA A 64 -1.39 -15.97 18.59
C ALA A 64 -1.05 -17.38 19.10
N SER A 65 -2.01 -18.04 19.76
CA SER A 65 -1.83 -19.39 20.33
C SER A 65 -1.50 -20.47 19.30
N ASP A 66 -1.86 -20.24 18.04
CA ASP A 66 -1.55 -21.12 16.90
C ASP A 66 -0.17 -20.84 16.27
N GLY A 67 0.62 -19.92 16.85
CA GLY A 67 1.92 -19.50 16.34
C GLY A 67 1.86 -18.37 15.31
N THR A 68 0.67 -17.90 14.91
CA THR A 68 0.53 -16.83 13.93
C THR A 68 1.08 -15.52 14.46
N THR A 69 2.04 -14.93 13.75
CA THR A 69 2.63 -13.63 14.08
C THR A 69 1.92 -12.50 13.34
N GLN A 70 1.57 -11.44 14.07
CA GLN A 70 0.77 -10.32 13.58
C GLN A 70 1.41 -8.98 13.95
N LEU A 71 1.46 -8.05 12.99
CA LEU A 71 1.89 -6.67 13.22
C LEU A 71 0.81 -5.71 12.72
N ASP A 72 0.21 -4.98 13.65
CA ASP A 72 -0.79 -3.94 13.37
C ASP A 72 -0.18 -2.54 13.38
N LEU A 73 0.07 -2.01 12.18
CA LEU A 73 0.54 -0.66 11.92
C LEU A 73 -0.59 0.23 11.36
N SER A 74 -1.85 -0.14 11.55
CA SER A 74 -2.97 0.62 11.01
C SER A 74 -3.18 1.97 11.71
N SER A 75 -3.60 2.99 10.96
CA SER A 75 -3.90 4.33 11.48
C SER A 75 -2.74 4.94 12.27
N LYS A 76 -1.52 4.82 11.75
CA LYS A 76 -0.30 5.33 12.39
C LYS A 76 0.33 6.50 11.64
N GLN A 77 -0.38 7.06 10.64
CA GLN A 77 0.07 8.16 9.79
C GLN A 77 1.37 7.86 9.03
N ILE A 78 1.73 6.58 8.87
CA ILE A 78 2.95 6.15 8.20
C ILE A 78 2.91 6.61 6.76
N VAL A 79 4.00 7.19 6.27
CA VAL A 79 4.16 7.52 4.84
C VAL A 79 5.32 6.76 4.21
N TYR A 80 6.36 6.43 4.99
CA TYR A 80 7.48 5.63 4.52
C TYR A 80 7.64 4.34 5.32
N VAL A 81 7.84 3.23 4.62
CA VAL A 81 8.27 1.96 5.22
C VAL A 81 9.75 1.81 4.86
N LYS A 82 10.61 1.63 5.86
CA LYS A 82 12.05 1.39 5.66
C LYS A 82 12.38 -0.09 5.80
N SER A 83 11.82 -0.73 6.82
CA SER A 83 11.95 -2.18 7.05
C SER A 83 10.82 -2.67 7.96
N LEU A 84 10.56 -3.98 7.93
CA LEU A 84 9.52 -4.62 8.72
C LEU A 84 10.09 -5.91 9.34
N PRO A 85 9.70 -6.26 10.59
CA PRO A 85 10.03 -7.56 11.15
C PRO A 85 9.31 -8.67 10.39
N SER A 86 9.85 -9.89 10.42
CA SER A 86 9.20 -11.07 9.85
C SER A 86 7.89 -11.36 10.59
N VAL A 87 6.77 -11.37 9.86
CA VAL A 87 5.42 -11.61 10.37
C VAL A 87 4.55 -12.32 9.33
N MET A 88 3.51 -13.02 9.79
CA MET A 88 2.55 -13.70 8.90
C MET A 88 1.36 -12.81 8.51
N GLN A 89 0.95 -11.89 9.38
CA GLN A 89 -0.14 -10.95 9.10
C GLN A 89 0.34 -9.52 9.32
N LEU A 90 0.23 -8.72 8.26
CA LEU A 90 0.68 -7.33 8.26
C LEU A 90 -0.48 -6.40 7.89
N ASN A 91 -0.84 -5.54 8.84
CA ASN A 91 -1.87 -4.52 8.64
C ASN A 91 -1.25 -3.13 8.56
N LEU A 92 -1.29 -2.51 7.39
CA LEU A 92 -0.82 -1.15 7.10
C LEU A 92 -1.99 -0.23 6.69
N ARG A 93 -3.23 -0.62 7.02
CA ARG A 93 -4.45 0.11 6.66
C ARG A 93 -4.49 1.53 7.22
N SER A 94 -5.15 2.45 6.51
CA SER A 94 -5.38 3.83 6.96
C SER A 94 -4.09 4.59 7.28
N ASN A 95 -3.14 4.54 6.36
CA ASN A 95 -1.90 5.31 6.42
C ASN A 95 -1.81 6.25 5.20
N SER A 96 -0.67 6.89 4.98
CA SER A 96 -0.44 7.81 3.87
C SER A 96 0.65 7.28 2.92
N ILE A 97 0.77 5.96 2.80
CA ILE A 97 1.78 5.32 1.97
C ILE A 97 1.36 5.50 0.51
N THR A 98 2.25 6.07 -0.31
CA THR A 98 2.04 6.25 -1.76
C THR A 98 2.75 5.19 -2.59
N GLN A 99 3.81 4.60 -2.04
CA GLN A 99 4.65 3.61 -2.70
C GLN A 99 5.37 2.72 -1.68
N LEU A 100 5.66 1.48 -2.08
CA LEU A 100 6.52 0.54 -1.35
C LEU A 100 7.74 0.15 -2.20
N GLN A 101 8.26 1.10 -2.99
CA GLN A 101 9.45 0.90 -3.80
C GLN A 101 10.68 0.71 -2.89
N ASN A 102 11.52 -0.27 -3.22
CA ASN A 102 12.75 -0.63 -2.48
C ASN A 102 12.52 -1.17 -1.06
N VAL A 103 11.29 -1.57 -0.72
CA VAL A 103 10.96 -2.24 0.53
C VAL A 103 10.53 -3.66 0.21
N SER A 104 11.32 -4.64 0.65
CA SER A 104 10.86 -6.03 0.61
C SER A 104 9.86 -6.23 1.74
N ILE A 105 8.58 -6.40 1.40
CA ILE A 105 7.63 -6.99 2.34
C ILE A 105 8.18 -8.38 2.71
N PRO A 106 8.22 -8.77 4.00
CA PRO A 106 8.77 -10.06 4.40
C PRO A 106 8.07 -11.21 3.66
N SER A 107 8.84 -12.15 3.11
CA SER A 107 8.30 -13.29 2.35
C SER A 107 7.39 -14.20 3.18
N THR A 108 7.47 -14.12 4.51
CA THR A 108 6.61 -14.81 5.47
C THR A 108 5.19 -14.25 5.55
N VAL A 109 4.93 -13.07 5.00
CA VAL A 109 3.60 -12.44 5.03
C VAL A 109 2.62 -13.24 4.18
N GLN A 110 1.56 -13.71 4.85
CA GLN A 110 0.43 -14.45 4.25
C GLN A 110 -0.80 -13.57 4.09
N THR A 111 -1.01 -12.59 4.97
CA THR A 111 -2.11 -11.62 4.88
C THR A 111 -1.54 -10.20 4.89
N LEU A 112 -1.85 -9.42 3.86
CA LEU A 112 -1.42 -8.03 3.72
C LEU A 112 -2.63 -7.12 3.48
N ASP A 113 -2.81 -6.13 4.36
CA ASP A 113 -3.81 -5.07 4.20
C ASP A 113 -3.12 -3.70 3.99
N LEU A 114 -3.26 -3.15 2.79
CA LEU A 114 -2.83 -1.82 2.36
C LEU A 114 -4.01 -0.85 2.16
N SER A 115 -5.22 -1.21 2.59
CA SER A 115 -6.42 -0.40 2.34
C SER A 115 -6.33 1.00 2.91
N LYS A 116 -7.03 1.96 2.32
CA LYS A 116 -7.03 3.37 2.75
C LYS A 116 -5.62 3.98 2.81
N ASN A 117 -4.81 3.66 1.81
CA ASN A 117 -3.55 4.35 1.52
C ASN A 117 -3.69 5.12 0.19
N SER A 118 -2.60 5.74 -0.27
CA SER A 118 -2.62 6.63 -1.44
C SER A 118 -1.85 6.06 -2.64
N PHE A 119 -1.77 4.74 -2.75
CA PHE A 119 -1.24 4.08 -3.94
C PHE A 119 -2.10 4.44 -5.16
N THR A 120 -1.46 4.87 -6.24
CA THR A 120 -2.10 5.10 -7.53
C THR A 120 -1.92 3.94 -8.50
N SER A 121 -0.92 3.10 -8.26
CA SER A 121 -0.59 1.91 -9.06
C SER A 121 0.04 0.83 -8.19
N LEU A 122 -0.10 -0.43 -8.60
CA LEU A 122 0.62 -1.58 -8.06
C LEU A 122 1.73 -2.08 -9.01
N GLN A 123 2.05 -1.30 -10.05
CA GLN A 123 3.11 -1.64 -10.98
C GLN A 123 4.45 -1.80 -10.24
N ASN A 124 5.20 -2.86 -10.57
CA ASN A 124 6.46 -3.24 -9.93
C ASN A 124 6.37 -3.55 -8.43
N PHE A 125 5.16 -3.75 -7.90
CA PHE A 125 5.00 -4.21 -6.52
C PHE A 125 5.47 -5.67 -6.40
N ALA A 126 6.50 -5.89 -5.58
CA ALA A 126 7.00 -7.24 -5.29
C ALA A 126 6.14 -7.89 -4.21
N PHE A 127 5.18 -8.72 -4.61
CA PHE A 127 4.35 -9.47 -3.68
C PHE A 127 5.17 -10.54 -2.94
N PRO A 128 4.94 -10.75 -1.63
CA PRO A 128 5.57 -11.84 -0.90
C PRO A 128 5.07 -13.19 -1.43
N SER A 129 5.96 -14.15 -1.60
CA SER A 129 5.66 -15.46 -2.20
C SER A 129 4.68 -16.32 -1.38
N SER A 130 4.54 -16.07 -0.08
CA SER A 130 3.58 -16.78 0.78
C SER A 130 2.22 -16.09 0.90
N LEU A 131 1.97 -15.03 0.12
CA LEU A 131 0.75 -14.25 0.22
C LEU A 131 -0.46 -15.11 -0.16
N THR A 132 -1.45 -15.17 0.74
CA THR A 132 -2.72 -15.88 0.51
C THR A 132 -3.90 -14.91 0.42
N LYS A 133 -3.79 -13.75 1.08
CA LYS A 133 -4.82 -12.71 1.10
C LYS A 133 -4.19 -11.33 0.93
N PHE A 134 -4.66 -10.59 -0.06
CA PHE A 134 -4.24 -9.22 -0.33
C PHE A 134 -5.43 -8.28 -0.40
N THR A 135 -5.36 -7.20 0.37
CA THR A 135 -6.36 -6.14 0.37
C THR A 135 -5.69 -4.79 0.13
N ALA A 136 -6.18 -4.03 -0.84
CA ALA A 136 -5.81 -2.64 -1.08
C ALA A 136 -7.07 -1.84 -1.47
N SER A 137 -8.10 -1.90 -0.63
CA SER A 137 -9.40 -1.28 -0.89
C SER A 137 -9.45 0.18 -0.45
N ASN A 138 -10.45 0.93 -0.92
CA ASN A 138 -10.71 2.32 -0.50
C ASN A 138 -9.47 3.23 -0.67
N GLY A 139 -8.72 3.04 -1.77
CA GLY A 139 -7.52 3.79 -2.09
C GLY A 139 -7.69 4.63 -3.35
N ASN A 140 -6.58 4.88 -4.04
CA ASN A 140 -6.51 5.73 -5.22
C ASN A 140 -6.00 4.98 -6.46
N LEU A 141 -6.09 3.64 -6.51
CA LEU A 141 -5.62 2.88 -7.66
C LEU A 141 -6.43 3.26 -8.90
N VAL A 142 -5.76 3.79 -9.92
CA VAL A 142 -6.43 4.28 -11.14
C VAL A 142 -6.48 3.25 -12.27
N SER A 143 -5.58 2.27 -12.23
CA SER A 143 -5.50 1.20 -13.22
C SER A 143 -4.79 -0.02 -12.63
N LEU A 144 -5.07 -1.20 -13.18
CA LEU A 144 -4.30 -2.40 -12.95
C LEU A 144 -3.61 -2.79 -14.25
N TYR A 145 -2.28 -2.70 -14.29
CA TYR A 145 -1.51 -2.88 -15.52
C TYR A 145 -0.21 -3.64 -15.26
N ASN A 146 0.02 -4.74 -16.00
CA ASN A 146 1.20 -5.59 -15.88
C ASN A 146 1.50 -6.02 -14.43
N ILE A 147 0.55 -6.72 -13.83
CA ILE A 147 0.63 -7.22 -12.46
C ILE A 147 0.50 -8.74 -12.47
N SER A 148 1.46 -9.44 -11.86
CA SER A 148 1.34 -10.88 -11.61
C SER A 148 1.21 -11.12 -10.12
N PHE A 149 0.06 -11.64 -9.70
CA PHE A 149 -0.14 -12.04 -8.31
C PHE A 149 0.47 -13.42 -8.06
N PRO A 150 1.00 -13.71 -6.85
CA PRO A 150 1.47 -15.05 -6.51
C PRO A 150 0.37 -16.10 -6.60
N ASP A 151 0.68 -17.29 -7.12
CA ASP A 151 -0.29 -18.40 -7.25
C ASP A 151 -0.88 -18.88 -5.92
N SER A 152 -0.27 -18.54 -4.79
CA SER A 152 -0.80 -18.84 -3.45
C SER A 152 -1.99 -17.97 -3.05
N VAL A 153 -2.26 -16.88 -3.78
CA VAL A 153 -3.31 -15.92 -3.40
C VAL A 153 -4.70 -16.48 -3.68
N THR A 154 -5.48 -16.62 -2.62
CA THR A 154 -6.87 -17.10 -2.67
C THR A 154 -7.90 -15.97 -2.55
N THR A 155 -7.50 -14.80 -2.04
CA THR A 155 -8.38 -13.64 -1.84
C THR A 155 -7.69 -12.36 -2.32
N LEU A 156 -8.33 -11.68 -3.28
CA LEU A 156 -7.94 -10.37 -3.77
C LEU A 156 -9.08 -9.37 -3.56
N ASN A 157 -8.80 -8.29 -2.81
CA ASN A 157 -9.75 -7.21 -2.62
C ASN A 157 -9.11 -5.85 -2.94
N LEU A 158 -9.50 -5.31 -4.10
CA LEU A 158 -9.10 -4.01 -4.63
C LEU A 158 -10.31 -3.07 -4.76
N SER A 159 -11.38 -3.35 -4.01
CA SER A 159 -12.65 -2.63 -4.09
C SER A 159 -12.55 -1.15 -3.71
N THR A 160 -13.49 -0.35 -4.20
CA THR A 160 -13.60 1.09 -3.91
C THR A 160 -12.31 1.85 -4.27
N ASN A 161 -11.77 1.60 -5.46
CA ASN A 161 -10.69 2.40 -6.05
C ASN A 161 -11.18 3.06 -7.35
N PRO A 162 -10.62 4.17 -7.82
CA PRO A 162 -10.97 4.79 -9.10
C PRO A 162 -10.36 4.05 -10.31
N ILE A 163 -10.45 2.71 -10.34
CA ILE A 163 -9.87 1.89 -11.42
C ILE A 163 -10.67 2.08 -12.70
N ALA A 164 -10.08 2.67 -13.72
CA ALA A 164 -10.71 2.86 -15.03
C ALA A 164 -10.37 1.73 -16.00
N SER A 165 -9.19 1.12 -15.89
CA SER A 165 -8.73 0.07 -16.81
C SER A 165 -8.00 -1.07 -16.10
N ILE A 166 -8.19 -2.27 -16.64
CA ILE A 166 -7.50 -3.49 -16.23
C ILE A 166 -6.96 -4.17 -17.49
N GLY A 167 -5.65 -4.45 -17.52
CA GLY A 167 -4.99 -5.15 -18.64
C GLY A 167 -3.63 -5.70 -18.22
N GLY A 168 -3.19 -6.81 -18.81
CA GLY A 168 -1.90 -7.43 -18.45
C GLY A 168 -1.84 -7.93 -17.00
N VAL A 169 -2.98 -8.17 -16.37
CA VAL A 169 -3.05 -8.76 -15.03
C VAL A 169 -3.12 -10.28 -15.15
N VAL A 170 -2.21 -10.98 -14.46
CA VAL A 170 -2.22 -12.43 -14.32
C VAL A 170 -2.87 -12.77 -12.98
N PHE A 171 -4.10 -13.30 -13.04
CA PHE A 171 -4.79 -13.76 -11.84
C PHE A 171 -4.30 -15.16 -11.43
N PRO A 172 -4.21 -15.46 -10.12
CA PRO A 172 -3.66 -16.72 -9.64
C PRO A 172 -4.71 -17.83 -9.77
N SER A 173 -4.28 -19.03 -10.18
CA SER A 173 -5.20 -20.18 -10.37
C SER A 173 -5.89 -20.65 -9.08
N SER A 174 -5.33 -20.32 -7.91
CA SER A 174 -5.93 -20.64 -6.60
C SER A 174 -6.96 -19.63 -6.11
N LEU A 175 -7.24 -18.57 -6.89
CA LEU A 175 -8.17 -17.52 -6.51
C LEU A 175 -9.55 -18.08 -6.22
N LYS A 176 -10.16 -17.64 -5.12
CA LYS A 176 -11.52 -18.02 -4.71
C LYS A 176 -12.42 -16.80 -4.59
N VAL A 177 -11.84 -15.68 -4.17
CA VAL A 177 -12.55 -14.43 -3.93
C VAL A 177 -11.85 -13.31 -4.69
N LEU A 178 -12.58 -12.70 -5.61
CA LEU A 178 -12.17 -11.50 -6.34
C LEU A 178 -13.15 -10.36 -6.04
N SER A 179 -12.62 -9.23 -5.60
CA SER A 179 -13.39 -8.00 -5.42
C SER A 179 -12.67 -6.81 -6.06
N ILE A 180 -13.20 -6.28 -7.16
CA ILE A 180 -12.68 -5.10 -7.87
C ILE A 180 -13.85 -4.18 -8.23
N THR A 181 -14.45 -3.54 -7.23
CA THR A 181 -15.41 -2.47 -7.49
C THR A 181 -14.68 -1.15 -7.71
N SER A 182 -15.06 -0.44 -8.76
CA SER A 182 -14.53 0.87 -9.10
C SER A 182 -15.47 2.00 -8.70
N THR A 183 -14.91 3.14 -8.31
CA THR A 183 -15.65 4.39 -8.09
C THR A 183 -15.81 5.21 -9.36
N VAL A 184 -15.17 4.81 -10.46
CA VAL A 184 -15.32 5.38 -11.80
C VAL A 184 -15.81 4.31 -12.76
N LYS A 185 -16.28 4.71 -13.94
CA LYS A 185 -16.66 3.75 -14.97
C LYS A 185 -15.42 3.01 -15.48
N LEU A 186 -15.44 1.68 -15.44
CA LEU A 186 -14.46 0.87 -16.15
C LEU A 186 -14.64 1.10 -17.66
N ILE A 187 -13.58 1.51 -18.32
CA ILE A 187 -13.51 1.71 -19.78
C ILE A 187 -12.86 0.51 -20.49
N GLU A 188 -12.10 -0.30 -19.75
CA GLU A 188 -11.46 -1.51 -20.25
C GLU A 188 -11.31 -2.56 -19.14
N PHE A 189 -11.62 -3.82 -19.46
CA PHE A 189 -11.31 -4.96 -18.61
C PHE A 189 -10.85 -6.12 -19.49
N GLU A 190 -9.56 -6.08 -19.83
CA GLU A 190 -8.93 -7.08 -20.69
C GLU A 190 -8.23 -8.15 -19.87
N VAL A 191 -8.52 -9.42 -20.20
CA VAL A 191 -7.99 -10.60 -19.51
C VAL A 191 -7.68 -11.70 -20.51
N ARG A 192 -6.86 -12.67 -20.10
CA ARG A 192 -6.67 -13.91 -20.85
C ARG A 192 -7.87 -14.85 -20.71
N ARG A 193 -8.05 -15.76 -21.66
CA ARG A 193 -9.12 -16.77 -21.68
C ARG A 193 -9.18 -17.58 -20.40
N THR A 194 -8.04 -18.05 -19.87
CA THR A 194 -8.01 -18.85 -18.63
C THR A 194 -8.51 -18.08 -17.41
N ASP A 195 -8.29 -16.77 -17.33
CA ASP A 195 -8.79 -15.93 -16.24
C ASP A 195 -10.30 -15.71 -16.35
N ALA A 196 -10.81 -15.51 -17.57
CA ALA A 196 -12.25 -15.43 -17.80
C ALA A 196 -12.96 -16.73 -17.36
N THR A 197 -12.40 -17.91 -17.69
CA THR A 197 -12.93 -19.20 -17.21
C THR A 197 -12.84 -19.34 -15.69
N LEU A 198 -11.73 -18.92 -15.08
CA LEU A 198 -11.58 -18.93 -13.62
C LEU A 198 -12.69 -18.11 -12.94
N PHE A 199 -12.99 -16.92 -13.45
CA PHE A 199 -13.97 -16.00 -12.85
C PHE A 199 -15.39 -16.58 -12.76
N GLU A 200 -15.79 -17.43 -13.70
CA GLU A 200 -17.08 -18.14 -13.67
C GLU A 200 -17.20 -19.12 -12.50
N SER A 201 -16.07 -19.61 -12.00
CA SER A 201 -16.02 -20.64 -10.94
C SER A 201 -15.69 -20.09 -9.55
N LEU A 202 -15.44 -18.79 -9.42
CA LEU A 202 -15.08 -18.17 -8.16
C LEU A 202 -16.21 -18.30 -7.14
N GLN A 203 -15.83 -18.49 -5.87
CA GLN A 203 -16.77 -18.44 -4.74
C GLN A 203 -17.37 -17.04 -4.59
N THR A 204 -16.60 -16.01 -4.93
CA THR A 204 -17.06 -14.63 -4.96
C THR A 204 -16.41 -13.91 -6.13
N PHE A 205 -17.24 -13.42 -7.04
CA PHE A 205 -16.86 -12.49 -8.10
C PHE A 205 -17.67 -11.21 -7.89
N ASN A 206 -17.04 -10.20 -7.28
CA ASN A 206 -17.64 -8.90 -6.98
C ASN A 206 -16.87 -7.81 -7.72
N VAL A 207 -17.17 -7.62 -8.99
CA VAL A 207 -16.51 -6.65 -9.86
C VAL A 207 -17.56 -5.67 -10.38
N SER A 208 -17.15 -4.41 -10.59
CA SER A 208 -18.06 -3.41 -11.17
C SER A 208 -18.59 -3.86 -12.52
N THR A 209 -19.90 -3.74 -12.71
CA THR A 209 -20.56 -4.07 -13.97
C THR A 209 -20.10 -3.14 -15.09
N THR A 210 -20.04 -3.69 -16.30
CA THR A 210 -19.51 -2.98 -17.47
C THR A 210 -20.48 -3.16 -18.64
N THR A 211 -21.21 -2.09 -18.99
CA THR A 211 -22.31 -2.16 -19.97
C THR A 211 -21.94 -1.66 -21.37
N SER A 212 -20.74 -1.11 -21.54
CA SER A 212 -20.26 -0.52 -22.81
C SER A 212 -18.74 -0.39 -22.83
N LEU A 213 -18.04 -1.52 -22.69
CA LEU A 213 -16.60 -1.55 -22.97
C LEU A 213 -16.41 -1.60 -24.48
N ALA A 214 -15.50 -0.78 -24.98
CA ALA A 214 -14.92 -0.99 -26.30
C ALA A 214 -13.58 -1.67 -26.04
N CYS A 215 -13.48 -2.96 -26.39
CA CYS A 215 -12.22 -3.67 -26.28
C CYS A 215 -11.19 -2.96 -27.17
N SER A 216 -10.08 -2.54 -26.56
CA SER A 216 -9.05 -1.78 -27.28
C SER A 216 -8.35 -2.65 -28.33
N ASP A 217 -8.29 -3.96 -28.06
CA ASP A 217 -7.77 -4.96 -28.97
C ASP A 217 -8.86 -5.49 -29.91
N SER A 218 -8.54 -5.54 -31.21
CA SER A 218 -9.45 -6.07 -32.22
C SER A 218 -9.61 -7.58 -32.14
N ASP A 219 -8.64 -8.29 -31.56
CA ASP A 219 -8.66 -9.74 -31.43
C ASP A 219 -9.39 -10.18 -30.15
N ALA A 220 -9.73 -9.24 -29.26
CA ALA A 220 -10.44 -9.54 -28.03
C ALA A 220 -11.91 -9.91 -28.30
N LEU A 221 -12.31 -11.06 -27.76
CA LEU A 221 -13.69 -11.52 -27.76
C LEU A 221 -14.42 -10.96 -26.54
N VAL A 222 -15.64 -10.49 -26.78
CA VAL A 222 -16.53 -10.06 -25.70
C VAL A 222 -17.07 -11.28 -24.96
N HIS A 223 -16.83 -11.35 -23.65
CA HIS A 223 -17.34 -12.41 -22.78
C HIS A 223 -18.01 -11.82 -21.55
N TYR A 224 -19.09 -12.43 -21.05
CA TYR A 224 -19.77 -11.98 -19.85
C TYR A 224 -19.56 -12.96 -18.70
N VAL A 225 -19.09 -12.45 -17.57
CA VAL A 225 -19.15 -13.15 -16.29
C VAL A 225 -20.13 -12.40 -15.40
N GLN A 226 -21.27 -13.03 -15.13
CA GLN A 226 -22.44 -12.37 -14.53
C GLN A 226 -22.84 -11.13 -15.37
N GLU A 227 -22.86 -9.94 -14.77
CA GLU A 227 -23.19 -8.67 -15.44
C GLU A 227 -21.94 -7.85 -15.86
N THR A 228 -20.75 -8.47 -15.84
CA THR A 228 -19.48 -7.83 -16.20
C THR A 228 -19.01 -8.31 -17.57
N LEU A 229 -18.94 -7.40 -18.54
CA LEU A 229 -18.30 -7.59 -19.83
C LEU A 229 -16.78 -7.62 -19.64
N LEU A 230 -16.13 -8.61 -20.24
CA LEU A 230 -14.68 -8.80 -20.30
C LEU A 230 -14.23 -8.77 -21.77
N CYS A 231 -13.07 -8.17 -22.01
CA CYS A 231 -12.35 -8.25 -23.28
C CYS A 231 -11.36 -9.41 -23.18
N VAL A 232 -11.66 -10.52 -23.83
CA VAL A 232 -10.92 -11.78 -23.63
C VAL A 232 -10.00 -12.02 -24.82
N LEU A 233 -8.70 -12.09 -24.56
CA LEU A 233 -7.70 -12.52 -25.52
C LEU A 233 -7.33 -14.00 -25.28
N GLU A 234 -6.91 -14.70 -26.33
CA GLU A 234 -6.22 -15.98 -26.17
C GLU A 234 -4.98 -15.81 -25.28
N ASP A 235 -4.68 -16.81 -24.46
CA ASP A 235 -3.60 -16.74 -23.48
C ASP A 235 -2.23 -16.42 -24.11
N ASP A 236 -1.92 -16.99 -25.27
CA ASP A 236 -0.68 -16.72 -26.01
C ASP A 236 -0.63 -15.28 -26.57
N VAL A 237 -1.74 -14.81 -27.15
CA VAL A 237 -1.88 -13.43 -27.64
C VAL A 237 -1.74 -12.42 -26.49
N PHE A 238 -2.43 -12.66 -25.38
CA PHE A 238 -2.33 -11.84 -24.17
C PHE A 238 -0.91 -11.81 -23.63
N ASN A 239 -0.25 -12.97 -23.52
CA ASN A 239 1.10 -13.05 -23.00
C ASN A 239 2.11 -12.32 -23.89
N ILE A 240 1.98 -12.43 -25.21
CA ILE A 240 2.81 -11.69 -26.17
C ILE A 240 2.58 -10.19 -26.03
N LYS A 241 1.31 -9.74 -26.00
CA LYS A 241 0.93 -8.32 -25.89
C LYS A 241 1.53 -7.66 -24.65
N TYR A 242 1.51 -8.35 -23.51
CA TYR A 242 1.96 -7.81 -22.23
C TYR A 242 3.38 -8.20 -21.84
N GLY A 243 4.09 -8.95 -22.68
CA GLY A 243 5.46 -9.41 -22.40
C GLY A 243 5.55 -10.39 -21.22
N ILE A 244 4.48 -11.14 -20.97
CA ILE A 244 4.42 -12.16 -19.93
C ILE A 244 5.10 -13.42 -20.47
N LYS A 245 6.13 -13.90 -19.76
CA LYS A 245 6.83 -15.14 -20.15
C LYS A 245 5.91 -16.33 -19.86
N SER A 246 5.62 -17.16 -20.87
CA SER A 246 4.96 -18.44 -20.65
C SER A 246 5.86 -19.35 -19.83
N GLU A 247 5.33 -19.98 -18.79
CA GLU A 247 5.98 -21.14 -18.17
C GLU A 247 5.88 -22.34 -19.13
N SER A 248 6.66 -22.32 -20.19
CA SER A 248 6.81 -23.46 -21.11
C SER A 248 8.28 -23.84 -21.19
N SER A 249 8.76 -24.57 -20.18
CA SER A 249 9.85 -25.57 -20.21
C SER A 249 10.54 -25.75 -18.83
N ALA A 250 9.80 -26.24 -17.82
CA ALA A 250 10.40 -26.90 -16.66
C ALA A 250 10.09 -28.41 -16.70
N SER A 251 10.34 -29.02 -17.86
CA SER A 251 10.43 -30.49 -18.02
C SER A 251 11.57 -30.78 -18.99
N GLY A 252 12.79 -30.70 -18.47
CA GLY A 252 13.98 -30.93 -19.28
C GLY A 252 15.26 -30.73 -18.51
N SER A 253 15.57 -31.65 -17.59
CA SER A 253 16.90 -32.19 -17.28
C SER A 253 16.77 -33.28 -16.23
#